data_AF-A0A940CPD0-F1
#
_entry.id   AF-A0A940CPD0-F1
#
_cell.length_a   1.000
_cell.length_b   1.000
_cell.length_c   1.000
_cell.angle_alpha   90.00
_cell.angle_beta   90.00
_cell.angle_gamma   90.00
#
_symmetry.space_group_name_H-M   'P 1'
#
loop_
_entity.id
_entity.type
_entity.pdbx_description
1 polymer ?
#
loop_
_entity_poly.entity_id
_entity_poly.type
_entity_poly.pdbx_seq_one_letter_code
_entity_poly.pdbx_strand_id
1 'polypeptide(L)'
;KKTGLPCVITIAPMGENIMRDGVSILDTCKELEQLGGDVVGMNCFRGPVTMMPYLKEVRKALKCHVAALPINFRTTEEHPTFFNLPDNNGCACHSPHGRTFPTALDPLQCNRYEIGKFAKEAFGLGVNYLGVCCGANPMLIREVAESVGLKVPASKYREDMSTHFIYGTNKRIAKHMRDYGDKA
;
A
#
# COMPACT_ATOMS: atom_id res chain seq x y z
N LYS A 1 6.70 -27.07 3.49
CA LYS A 1 6.32 -27.81 4.74
C LYS A 1 7.34 -28.80 5.28
N LYS A 2 8.31 -29.30 4.48
CA LYS A 2 9.36 -30.23 4.94
C LYS A 2 10.13 -29.75 6.20
N THR A 3 10.26 -28.44 6.39
CA THR A 3 10.96 -27.82 7.52
C THR A 3 10.13 -27.75 8.81
N GLY A 4 8.82 -28.03 8.78
CA GLY A 4 7.93 -27.86 9.93
C GLY A 4 7.65 -26.40 10.35
N LEU A 5 8.18 -25.41 9.62
CA LEU A 5 7.99 -23.98 9.92
C LEU A 5 6.78 -23.39 9.18
N PRO A 6 6.18 -22.29 9.72
CA PRO A 6 5.18 -21.51 9.00
C PRO A 6 5.70 -20.98 7.66
N CYS A 7 4.86 -21.00 6.64
CA CYS A 7 5.19 -20.60 5.27
C CYS A 7 4.33 -19.42 4.83
N VAL A 8 4.97 -18.29 4.55
CA VAL A 8 4.36 -17.09 3.97
C VAL A 8 4.72 -17.04 2.50
N ILE A 9 3.72 -17.00 1.61
CA ILE A 9 3.91 -16.98 0.16
C ILE A 9 3.09 -15.84 -0.42
N THR A 10 3.76 -14.88 -1.05
CA THR A 10 3.09 -13.76 -1.73
C THR A 10 3.47 -13.72 -3.20
N ILE A 11 2.51 -13.34 -4.05
CA ILE A 11 2.71 -13.21 -5.49
C ILE A 11 2.61 -11.74 -5.94
N ALA A 12 3.35 -11.43 -7.00
CA ALA A 12 3.39 -10.11 -7.63
C ALA A 12 3.09 -10.27 -9.13
N PRO A 13 1.80 -10.26 -9.53
CA PRO A 13 1.43 -10.47 -10.93
C PRO A 13 1.75 -9.23 -11.78
N MET A 14 2.20 -9.47 -13.02
CA MET A 14 2.43 -8.43 -14.02
C MET A 14 1.11 -7.79 -14.48
N GLY A 15 1.21 -6.83 -15.40
CA GLY A 15 0.05 -6.07 -15.89
C GLY A 15 -0.96 -6.89 -16.69
N GLU A 16 -0.61 -8.10 -17.13
CA GLU A 16 -1.51 -8.99 -17.86
C GLU A 16 -2.58 -9.64 -16.97
N ASN A 17 -2.53 -9.41 -15.65
CA ASN A 17 -3.50 -9.95 -14.67
C ASN A 17 -3.53 -11.50 -14.60
N ILE A 18 -2.49 -12.16 -15.09
CA ILE A 18 -2.25 -13.61 -15.02
C ILE A 18 -0.80 -13.87 -14.61
N MET A 19 -0.53 -15.08 -14.14
CA MET A 19 0.83 -15.56 -13.93
C MET A 19 1.48 -15.91 -15.27
N ARG A 20 2.81 -15.97 -15.32
CA ARG A 20 3.56 -16.20 -16.57
C ARG A 20 3.29 -17.56 -17.22
N ASP A 21 2.83 -18.52 -16.43
CA ASP A 21 2.40 -19.86 -16.85
C ASP A 21 0.91 -19.92 -17.24
N GLY A 22 0.21 -18.77 -17.30
CA GLY A 22 -1.17 -18.67 -17.74
C GLY A 22 -2.22 -18.91 -16.64
N VAL A 23 -1.80 -19.16 -15.40
CA VAL A 23 -2.71 -19.38 -14.28
C VAL A 23 -3.25 -18.04 -13.76
N SER A 24 -4.53 -17.99 -13.37
CA SER A 24 -5.12 -16.79 -12.80
C SER A 24 -4.51 -16.47 -11.43
N ILE A 25 -4.53 -15.19 -11.03
CA ILE A 25 -4.05 -14.74 -9.70
C ILE A 25 -4.80 -15.47 -8.58
N LEU A 26 -6.12 -15.61 -8.71
CA LEU A 26 -6.96 -16.24 -7.71
C LEU A 26 -6.67 -17.74 -7.59
N ASP A 27 -6.56 -18.45 -8.72
CA ASP A 27 -6.31 -19.90 -8.70
C ASP A 27 -4.89 -20.21 -8.21
N THR A 28 -3.91 -19.36 -8.54
CA THR A 28 -2.57 -19.45 -7.96
C THR A 28 -2.63 -19.35 -6.43
N CYS A 29 -3.37 -18.40 -5.88
CA CYS A 29 -3.53 -18.28 -4.42
C CYS A 29 -4.22 -19.52 -3.81
N LYS A 30 -5.24 -20.10 -4.46
CA LYS A 30 -5.89 -21.33 -3.98
C LYS A 30 -4.93 -22.52 -4.00
N GLU A 31 -4.14 -22.67 -5.06
CA GLU A 31 -3.16 -23.74 -5.17
C GLU A 31 -2.06 -23.62 -4.11
N LEU A 32 -1.54 -22.41 -3.89
CA LEU A 32 -0.56 -22.15 -2.83
C LEU A 32 -1.08 -22.51 -1.43
N GLU A 33 -2.36 -22.23 -1.15
CA GLU A 33 -3.01 -22.68 0.09
C GLU A 33 -3.11 -24.21 0.16
N GLN A 34 -3.55 -24.87 -0.92
CA GLN A 34 -3.67 -26.34 -0.99
C GLN A 34 -2.32 -27.04 -0.80
N LEU A 35 -1.23 -26.43 -1.27
CA LEU A 35 0.15 -26.91 -1.07
C LEU A 35 0.68 -26.64 0.36
N GLY A 36 -0.12 -26.02 1.22
CA GLY A 36 0.14 -25.86 2.65
C GLY A 36 0.68 -24.49 3.06
N GLY A 37 0.50 -23.45 2.23
CA GLY A 37 0.80 -22.07 2.61
C GLY A 37 0.00 -21.65 3.85
N ASP A 38 0.69 -21.18 4.89
CA ASP A 38 0.06 -20.73 6.14
C ASP A 38 -0.44 -19.28 6.02
N VAL A 39 0.26 -18.49 5.20
CA VAL A 39 -0.17 -17.15 4.76
C VAL A 39 0.00 -17.05 3.25
N VAL A 40 -1.05 -16.70 2.53
CA VAL A 40 -1.02 -16.53 1.07
C VAL A 40 -1.59 -15.18 0.66
N GLY A 41 -1.00 -14.51 -0.32
CA GLY A 41 -1.58 -13.26 -0.81
C GLY A 41 -0.70 -12.53 -1.81
N MET A 42 -0.74 -11.20 -1.77
CA MET A 42 -0.13 -10.36 -2.80
C MET A 42 0.87 -9.36 -2.23
N ASN A 43 1.94 -9.12 -2.97
CA ASN A 43 2.91 -8.06 -2.68
C ASN A 43 3.38 -7.37 -3.96
N CYS A 44 3.96 -6.17 -3.79
CA CYS A 44 4.61 -5.43 -4.86
C CYS A 44 3.70 -5.11 -6.06
N PHE A 45 4.32 -4.59 -7.13
CA PHE A 45 3.86 -4.26 -8.48
C PHE A 45 2.62 -3.36 -8.59
N ARG A 46 1.55 -3.69 -7.87
CA ARG A 46 0.28 -2.99 -7.78
C ARG A 46 0.24 -2.08 -6.57
N GLY A 47 -0.29 -0.88 -6.79
CA GLY A 47 -0.63 0.05 -5.73
C GLY A 47 -1.90 -0.36 -4.99
N PRO A 48 -2.30 0.43 -3.98
CA PRO A 48 -3.43 0.09 -3.12
C PRO A 48 -4.75 -0.13 -3.87
N VAL A 49 -5.04 0.74 -4.84
CA VAL A 49 -6.30 0.71 -5.61
C VAL A 49 -6.37 -0.51 -6.52
N THR A 50 -5.31 -0.84 -7.26
CA THR A 50 -5.33 -1.94 -8.24
C THR A 50 -5.09 -3.31 -7.61
N MET A 51 -4.64 -3.37 -6.35
CA MET A 51 -4.52 -4.61 -5.58
C MET A 51 -5.85 -5.00 -4.90
N MET A 52 -6.63 -4.02 -4.42
CA MET A 52 -7.83 -4.28 -3.61
C MET A 52 -8.87 -5.22 -4.24
N PRO A 53 -9.19 -5.16 -5.54
CA PRO A 53 -10.13 -6.10 -6.16
C PRO A 53 -9.72 -7.57 -5.97
N TYR A 54 -8.44 -7.88 -6.21
CA TYR A 54 -7.92 -9.24 -6.01
C TYR A 54 -7.94 -9.66 -4.56
N LEU A 55 -7.66 -8.75 -3.61
CA LEU A 55 -7.73 -9.07 -2.19
C LEU A 55 -9.14 -9.47 -1.76
N LYS A 56 -10.18 -8.84 -2.31
CA LYS A 56 -11.58 -9.21 -2.05
C LYS A 56 -11.88 -10.63 -2.55
N GLU A 57 -11.43 -10.98 -3.74
CA GLU A 57 -11.60 -12.32 -4.31
C GLU A 57 -10.80 -13.39 -3.56
N VAL A 58 -9.51 -13.13 -3.32
CA VAL A 58 -8.59 -14.02 -2.59
C VAL A 58 -9.12 -14.26 -1.18
N ARG A 59 -9.50 -13.20 -0.45
CA ARG A 59 -10.00 -13.35 0.92
C ARG A 59 -11.30 -14.14 0.99
N LYS A 60 -12.19 -14.03 0.00
CA LYS A 60 -13.42 -14.83 -0.11
C LYS A 60 -13.13 -16.32 -0.37
N ALA A 61 -12.08 -16.62 -1.15
CA ALA A 61 -11.78 -17.98 -1.58
C ALA A 61 -10.91 -18.76 -0.58
N LEU A 62 -9.95 -18.09 0.06
CA LEU A 62 -8.95 -18.72 0.93
C LEU A 62 -9.46 -18.82 2.37
N LYS A 63 -8.99 -19.83 3.11
CA LYS A 63 -9.26 -20.04 4.55
C LYS A 63 -8.08 -19.67 5.45
N CYS A 64 -6.86 -19.79 4.95
CA CYS A 64 -5.61 -19.43 5.63
C CYS A 64 -5.50 -17.91 5.83
N HIS A 65 -4.44 -17.48 6.48
CA HIS A 65 -4.17 -16.05 6.62
C HIS A 65 -3.87 -15.42 5.26
N VAL A 66 -4.35 -14.20 5.05
CA VAL A 66 -4.10 -13.48 3.79
C VAL A 66 -3.10 -12.36 3.99
N ALA A 67 -2.19 -12.20 3.03
CA ALA A 67 -1.21 -11.13 2.98
C ALA A 67 -1.56 -10.06 1.93
N ALA A 68 -1.31 -8.80 2.26
CA ALA A 68 -1.43 -7.68 1.34
C ALA A 68 -0.35 -6.62 1.60
N LEU A 69 0.54 -6.45 0.62
CA LEU A 69 1.69 -5.54 0.68
C LEU A 69 1.81 -4.74 -0.63
N PRO A 70 0.92 -3.77 -0.90
CA PRO A 70 0.99 -2.95 -2.11
C PRO A 70 2.25 -2.09 -2.12
N ILE A 71 2.63 -1.61 -3.31
CA ILE A 71 3.65 -0.57 -3.43
C ILE A 71 3.07 0.81 -3.03
N ASN A 72 3.95 1.74 -2.71
CA ASN A 72 3.58 3.13 -2.38
C ASN A 72 3.43 4.01 -3.64
N PHE A 73 2.72 3.54 -4.68
CA PHE A 73 2.54 4.32 -5.91
C PHE A 73 1.11 4.17 -6.44
N ARG A 74 0.57 5.25 -7.01
CA ARG A 74 -0.77 5.28 -7.59
C ARG A 74 -0.77 4.59 -8.95
N THR A 75 -1.13 3.31 -8.96
CA THR A 75 -1.42 2.54 -10.17
C THR A 75 -2.88 2.68 -10.58
N THR A 76 -3.17 2.51 -11.87
CA THR A 76 -4.52 2.64 -12.46
C THR A 76 -4.92 1.35 -13.16
N GLU A 77 -6.16 1.25 -13.63
CA GLU A 77 -6.59 0.09 -14.42
C GLU A 77 -5.81 -0.03 -15.74
N GLU A 78 -5.54 1.09 -16.41
CA GLU A 78 -4.73 1.16 -17.63
C GLU A 78 -3.24 0.86 -17.36
N HIS A 79 -2.73 1.27 -16.20
CA HIS A 79 -1.37 1.03 -15.76
C HIS A 79 -1.36 0.31 -14.41
N PRO A 80 -1.70 -1.00 -14.41
CA PRO A 80 -1.95 -1.76 -13.18
C PRO A 80 -0.70 -1.95 -12.33
N THR A 81 0.47 -1.79 -12.93
CA THR A 81 1.77 -1.90 -12.25
C THR A 81 2.60 -0.64 -12.44
N PHE A 82 3.47 -0.36 -11.46
CA PHE A 82 4.39 0.79 -11.50
C PHE A 82 5.44 0.78 -12.62
N PHE A 83 5.70 -0.37 -13.25
CA PHE A 83 6.70 -0.46 -14.32
C PHE A 83 6.37 0.40 -15.54
N ASN A 84 5.07 0.64 -15.78
CA ASN A 84 4.58 1.27 -16.99
C ASN A 84 3.87 2.60 -16.74
N LEU A 85 3.98 3.17 -15.53
CA LEU A 85 3.30 4.41 -15.19
C LEU A 85 3.80 5.58 -16.06
N PRO A 86 2.88 6.38 -16.63
CA PRO A 86 3.20 7.50 -17.50
C PRO A 86 3.84 8.61 -16.68
N ASP A 87 4.67 9.40 -17.34
CA ASP A 87 5.31 10.56 -16.76
C ASP A 87 4.54 11.85 -17.09
N ASN A 88 3.28 11.91 -16.66
CA ASN A 88 2.34 13.02 -16.92
C ASN A 88 1.76 13.60 -15.62
N ASN A 89 2.51 13.50 -14.52
CA ASN A 89 2.03 13.69 -13.15
C ASN A 89 2.10 15.15 -12.67
N GLY A 90 2.07 16.11 -13.60
CA GLY A 90 2.26 17.53 -13.33
C GLY A 90 3.70 17.93 -12.97
N CYS A 91 4.65 16.99 -13.03
CA CYS A 91 6.07 17.31 -12.91
C CYS A 91 6.57 17.98 -14.19
N ALA A 92 7.17 19.16 -14.08
CA ALA A 92 7.77 19.86 -15.22
C ALA A 92 9.13 19.28 -15.65
N CYS A 93 9.71 18.39 -14.84
CA CYS A 93 10.97 17.71 -15.13
C CYS A 93 10.66 16.25 -15.48
N HIS A 94 10.70 15.95 -16.77
CA HIS A 94 10.35 14.63 -17.29
C HIS A 94 11.53 13.65 -17.26
N SER A 95 11.21 12.38 -17.06
CA SER A 95 12.11 11.24 -17.26
C SER A 95 12.64 11.22 -18.70
N PRO A 96 13.93 10.91 -18.90
CA PRO A 96 14.51 10.79 -20.23
C PRO A 96 13.95 9.62 -21.06
N HIS A 97 13.16 8.72 -20.44
CA HIS A 97 12.66 7.49 -21.06
C HIS A 97 11.14 7.48 -21.25
N GLY A 98 10.45 8.61 -20.99
CA GLY A 98 8.99 8.73 -21.17
C GLY A 98 8.12 7.91 -20.21
N ARG A 99 8.76 7.22 -19.26
CA ARG A 99 8.10 6.46 -18.17
C ARG A 99 8.77 6.80 -16.85
N THR A 100 8.03 6.63 -15.77
CA THR A 100 8.50 7.01 -14.43
C THR A 100 9.40 5.97 -13.77
N PHE A 101 9.17 4.68 -14.01
CA PHE A 101 10.04 3.64 -13.45
C PHE A 101 11.42 3.59 -14.15
N PRO A 102 12.53 3.42 -13.40
CA PRO A 102 12.62 3.38 -11.94
C PRO A 102 12.98 4.73 -11.28
N THR A 103 13.30 5.76 -12.04
CA THR A 103 14.03 6.95 -11.54
C THR A 103 13.21 8.25 -11.46
N ALA A 104 11.91 8.22 -11.74
CA ALA A 104 11.02 9.39 -11.72
C ALA A 104 9.64 9.04 -11.10
N LEU A 105 9.62 8.13 -10.12
CA LEU A 105 8.40 7.67 -9.45
C LEU A 105 7.93 8.60 -8.32
N ASP A 106 8.76 9.55 -7.91
CA ASP A 106 8.56 10.42 -6.76
C ASP A 106 7.21 11.15 -6.78
N PRO A 107 6.75 11.73 -7.92
CA PRO A 107 5.45 12.41 -7.98
C PRO A 107 4.24 11.47 -7.84
N LEU A 108 4.45 10.17 -8.05
CA LEU A 108 3.39 9.15 -8.07
C LEU A 108 3.12 8.52 -6.70
N GLN A 109 3.86 8.91 -5.67
CA GLN A 109 3.75 8.28 -4.34
C GLN A 109 2.37 8.48 -3.72
N CYS A 110 1.83 7.42 -3.12
CA CYS A 110 0.65 7.54 -2.28
C CYS A 110 1.00 8.35 -1.02
N ASN A 111 0.07 9.19 -0.56
CA ASN A 111 0.20 9.81 0.75
C ASN A 111 -0.17 8.81 1.86
N ARG A 112 0.15 9.16 3.10
CA ARG A 112 -0.13 8.30 4.27
C ARG A 112 -1.62 7.94 4.38
N TYR A 113 -2.52 8.87 4.11
CA TYR A 113 -3.96 8.64 4.25
C TYR A 113 -4.48 7.62 3.23
N GLU A 114 -3.91 7.59 2.03
CA GLU A 114 -4.23 6.56 1.02
C GLU A 114 -3.78 5.17 1.50
N ILE A 115 -2.56 5.06 2.05
CA ILE A 115 -2.05 3.81 2.63
C ILE A 115 -2.87 3.38 3.85
N GLY A 116 -3.22 4.31 4.73
CA GLY A 116 -4.03 4.05 5.92
C GLY A 116 -5.45 3.59 5.56
N LYS A 117 -6.08 4.24 4.57
CA LYS A 117 -7.38 3.81 4.03
C LYS A 117 -7.31 2.37 3.51
N PHE A 118 -6.28 2.04 2.73
CA PHE A 118 -6.08 0.69 2.23
C PHE A 118 -5.91 -0.33 3.36
N ALA A 119 -5.06 -0.03 4.35
CA ALA A 119 -4.81 -0.92 5.48
C ALA A 119 -6.11 -1.18 6.26
N LYS A 120 -6.89 -0.13 6.53
CA LYS A 120 -8.17 -0.23 7.23
C LYS A 120 -9.19 -1.07 6.43
N GLU A 121 -9.30 -0.85 5.12
CA GLU A 121 -10.20 -1.64 4.27
C GLU A 121 -9.76 -3.11 4.20
N ALA A 122 -8.48 -3.38 3.94
CA ALA A 122 -7.95 -4.73 3.87
C ALA A 122 -8.09 -5.48 5.21
N PHE A 123 -7.83 -4.81 6.33
CA PHE A 123 -8.08 -5.38 7.65
C PHE A 123 -9.56 -5.69 7.90
N GLY A 124 -10.45 -4.78 7.50
CA GLY A 124 -11.89 -4.98 7.56
C GLY A 124 -12.40 -6.16 6.72
N LEU A 125 -11.69 -6.54 5.66
CA LEU A 125 -11.96 -7.75 4.88
C LEU A 125 -11.47 -9.04 5.56
N GLY A 126 -10.63 -8.95 6.60
CA GLY A 126 -10.01 -10.10 7.26
C GLY A 126 -8.62 -10.47 6.70
N VAL A 127 -7.92 -9.53 6.07
CA VAL A 127 -6.50 -9.69 5.74
C VAL A 127 -5.68 -9.58 7.03
N ASN A 128 -4.69 -10.47 7.21
CA ASN A 128 -3.99 -10.65 8.49
C ASN A 128 -2.56 -10.12 8.45
N TYR A 129 -1.89 -10.26 7.31
CA TYR A 129 -0.52 -9.80 7.11
C TYR A 129 -0.56 -8.55 6.23
N LEU A 130 -0.50 -7.38 6.85
CA LEU A 130 -0.54 -6.09 6.16
C LEU A 130 0.85 -5.44 6.17
N GLY A 131 1.21 -4.81 5.05
CA GLY A 131 2.46 -4.07 4.94
C GLY A 131 2.47 -3.16 3.72
N VAL A 132 3.66 -2.66 3.38
CA VAL A 132 3.92 -1.87 2.17
C VAL A 132 5.21 -2.40 1.56
N CYS A 133 5.24 -2.55 0.23
CA CYS A 133 6.38 -3.09 -0.49
C CYS A 133 7.28 -1.95 -1.04
N CYS A 134 7.57 -1.92 -2.34
CA CYS A 134 8.42 -0.87 -2.92
C CYS A 134 7.87 0.55 -2.63
N GLY A 135 8.78 1.45 -2.25
CA GLY A 135 8.44 2.82 -1.83
C GLY A 135 7.95 2.93 -0.39
N ALA A 136 7.93 1.84 0.38
CA ALA A 136 7.68 1.88 1.81
C ALA A 136 8.73 2.74 2.53
N ASN A 137 8.28 3.40 3.58
CA ASN A 137 9.13 4.12 4.52
C ASN A 137 8.58 3.92 5.95
N PRO A 138 9.35 4.27 7.01
CA PRO A 138 8.93 4.02 8.38
C PRO A 138 7.59 4.66 8.77
N MET A 139 7.26 5.83 8.19
CA MET A 139 5.98 6.48 8.43
C MET A 139 4.82 5.65 7.85
N LEU A 140 4.96 5.08 6.65
CA LEU A 140 3.90 4.26 6.06
C LEU A 140 3.68 2.95 6.80
N ILE A 141 4.75 2.31 7.30
CA ILE A 141 4.62 1.10 8.12
C ILE A 141 3.88 1.41 9.44
N ARG A 142 4.18 2.56 10.06
CA ARG A 142 3.44 3.03 11.23
C ARG A 142 1.98 3.30 10.88
N GLU A 143 1.71 3.98 9.78
CA GLU A 143 0.36 4.31 9.32
C GLU A 143 -0.50 3.05 9.13
N VAL A 144 0.06 1.98 8.53
CA VAL A 144 -0.61 0.68 8.39
C VAL A 144 -1.02 0.13 9.76
N ALA A 145 -0.10 0.12 10.73
CA ALA A 145 -0.37 -0.41 12.06
C ALA A 145 -1.43 0.42 12.82
N GLU A 146 -1.30 1.75 12.79
CA GLU A 146 -2.23 2.66 13.47
C GLU A 146 -3.63 2.64 12.84
N SER A 147 -3.71 2.48 11.51
CA SER A 147 -4.99 2.39 10.78
C SER A 147 -5.83 1.18 11.15
N VAL A 148 -5.20 0.13 11.67
CA VAL A 148 -5.88 -1.09 12.17
C VAL A 148 -5.99 -1.13 13.69
N GLY A 149 -5.75 0.01 14.35
CA GLY A 149 -5.95 0.18 15.80
C GLY A 149 -4.76 -0.24 16.67
N LEU A 150 -3.59 -0.53 16.09
CA LEU A 150 -2.40 -0.87 16.85
C LEU A 150 -1.65 0.39 17.28
N LYS A 151 -1.09 0.33 18.49
CA LYS A 151 -0.08 1.30 18.96
C LYS A 151 1.27 0.60 18.98
N VAL A 152 2.23 1.10 18.21
CA VAL A 152 3.56 0.50 18.05
C VAL A 152 4.64 1.36 18.72
N PRO A 153 5.86 0.85 18.99
CA PRO A 153 6.93 1.67 19.56
C PRO A 153 7.24 2.93 18.74
N ALA A 154 7.07 2.89 17.43
CA ALA A 154 7.25 4.03 16.53
C ALA A 154 6.10 5.05 16.57
N SER A 155 4.95 4.73 17.19
CA SER A 155 3.80 5.64 17.32
C SER A 155 4.13 6.91 18.09
N LYS A 156 5.18 6.91 18.92
CA LYS A 156 5.69 8.12 19.58
C LYS A 156 6.23 9.18 18.61
N TYR A 157 6.55 8.79 17.37
CA TYR A 157 7.04 9.69 16.31
C TYR A 157 5.92 10.12 15.34
N ARG A 158 4.65 9.83 15.66
CA ARG A 158 3.52 10.39 14.95
C ARG A 158 3.49 11.91 15.14
N GLU A 159 3.14 12.59 14.06
CA GLU A 159 2.88 14.02 14.03
C GLU A 159 1.76 14.41 15.01
N ASP A 160 2.02 15.45 15.78
CA ASP A 160 1.00 16.11 16.59
C ASP A 160 0.48 17.34 15.85
N MET A 161 -0.51 17.15 14.99
CA MET A 161 -1.14 18.24 14.24
C MET A 161 -1.77 19.30 15.14
N SER A 162 -2.07 19.01 16.42
CA SER A 162 -2.57 20.04 17.34
C SER A 162 -1.55 21.16 17.55
N THR A 163 -0.26 20.88 17.33
CA THR A 163 0.84 21.84 17.50
C THR A 163 1.30 22.49 16.20
N HIS A 164 0.71 22.12 15.05
CA HIS A 164 1.09 22.68 13.76
C HIS A 164 0.84 24.21 13.73
N PHE A 165 1.80 25.01 13.27
CA PHE A 165 1.73 26.47 13.42
C PHE A 165 0.56 27.13 12.67
N ILE A 166 0.15 26.57 11.52
CA ILE A 166 -1.03 27.02 10.76
C ILE A 166 -2.30 26.26 11.18
N TYR A 167 -2.32 24.95 10.94
CA TYR A 167 -3.51 24.10 11.11
C TYR A 167 -3.74 23.54 12.51
N GLY A 168 -2.93 23.93 13.50
CA GLY A 168 -3.03 23.38 14.85
C GLY A 168 -4.12 24.02 15.71
N THR A 169 -4.54 23.28 16.73
CA THR A 169 -5.61 23.65 17.66
C THR A 169 -5.09 24.03 19.06
N ASN A 170 -3.80 23.94 19.31
CA ASN A 170 -3.18 24.29 20.58
C ASN A 170 -3.38 25.79 20.91
N LYS A 171 -3.80 26.09 22.13
CA LYS A 171 -4.09 27.46 22.61
C LYS A 171 -2.89 28.40 22.52
N ARG A 172 -1.65 27.88 22.49
CA ARG A 172 -0.41 28.67 22.34
C ARG A 172 -0.21 29.21 20.92
N ILE A 173 -0.94 28.70 19.93
CA ILE A 173 -0.82 29.16 18.55
C ILE A 173 -1.49 30.53 18.41
N ALA A 174 -0.70 31.52 17.99
CA ALA A 174 -1.16 32.90 17.84
C ALA A 174 -2.36 32.99 16.88
N LYS A 175 -3.35 33.83 17.22
CA LYS A 175 -4.58 33.97 16.43
C LYS A 175 -4.29 34.35 14.97
N HIS A 176 -3.35 35.28 14.74
CA HIS A 176 -3.00 35.71 13.39
C HIS A 176 -2.42 34.58 12.52
N MET A 177 -1.78 33.56 13.12
CA MET A 177 -1.30 32.38 12.37
C MET A 177 -2.45 31.45 12.00
N ARG A 178 -3.40 31.22 12.91
CA ARG A 178 -4.60 30.41 12.65
C ARG A 178 -5.48 31.05 11.57
N ASP A 179 -5.67 32.37 11.66
CA ASP A 179 -6.42 33.16 10.68
C ASP A 179 -5.75 33.18 9.30
N TYR A 180 -4.49 32.72 9.19
CA TYR A 180 -3.75 32.63 7.93
C TYR A 180 -3.99 31.31 7.20
N GLY A 181 -4.61 30.29 7.83
CA GLY A 181 -4.76 28.96 7.25
C GLY A 181 -5.45 28.92 5.90
N ASP A 182 -6.48 29.73 5.71
CA ASP A 182 -7.23 29.83 4.44
C ASP A 182 -6.56 30.77 3.42
N LYS A 183 -5.49 31.45 3.81
CA LYS A 183 -4.73 32.40 2.97
C LYS A 183 -3.36 31.87 2.53
N ALA A 184 -2.96 30.72 3.05
CA ALA A 184 -1.68 30.06 2.78
C ALA A 184 -1.71 29.23 1.49
#